data_AF-A0A316FLN8-F1
#
_entry.id   AF-A0A316FLN8-F1
#
_cell.length_a   1.000
_cell.length_b   1.000
_cell.length_c   1.000
_cell.angle_alpha   90.00
_cell.angle_beta   90.00
_cell.angle_gamma   90.00
#
_symmetry.space_group_name_H-M   'P 1'
#
loop_
_entity.id
_entity.type
_entity.pdbx_description
1 polymer ?
#
loop_
_entity_poly.entity_id
_entity_poly.type
_entity_poly.pdbx_seq_one_letter_code
_entity_poly.pdbx_strand_id
1 'polypeptide(L)'
;MATESPQPMNFAVMSRVLVSVAAEVANGVQRAVVGSDNVRTARENAWDAIQADRARAAARVETARAVAAMLASAPAGNRRTAPLTGARR
;
A
#
# COMPACT_ATOMS: atom_id res chain seq x y z
N MET A 1 51.81 -19.40 12.14
CA MET A 1 51.73 -18.01 11.66
C MET A 1 51.11 -18.04 10.26
N ALA A 2 49.78 -18.02 10.17
CA ALA A 2 49.11 -17.99 8.87
C ALA A 2 49.02 -16.53 8.42
N THR A 3 49.72 -16.19 7.34
CA THR A 3 49.57 -14.90 6.67
C THR A 3 48.26 -14.91 5.89
N GLU A 4 47.22 -14.35 6.50
CA GLU A 4 45.96 -14.08 5.82
C GLU A 4 46.24 -13.06 4.71
N SER A 5 46.14 -13.51 3.46
CA SER A 5 46.32 -12.67 2.30
C SER A 5 45.16 -11.66 2.21
N PRO A 6 45.41 -10.38 1.87
CA PRO A 6 44.33 -9.44 1.61
C PRO A 6 43.54 -9.97 0.42
N GLN A 7 42.31 -10.45 0.66
CA GLN A 7 41.42 -10.88 -0.42
C GLN A 7 41.26 -9.70 -1.38
N PRO A 8 41.56 -9.86 -2.69
CA PRO A 8 41.39 -8.77 -3.65
C PRO A 8 39.92 -8.35 -3.63
N MET A 9 39.70 -7.06 -3.36
CA MET A 9 38.37 -6.48 -3.19
C MET A 9 37.51 -6.87 -4.40
N ASN A 10 36.50 -7.73 -4.17
CA ASN A 10 35.69 -8.30 -5.25
C ASN A 10 35.07 -7.14 -6.04
N PHE A 11 35.23 -7.14 -7.36
CA PHE A 11 34.71 -6.11 -8.27
C PHE A 11 33.24 -5.78 -7.99
N ALA A 12 32.43 -6.77 -7.60
CA ALA A 12 31.04 -6.57 -7.21
C ALA A 12 30.87 -5.66 -5.97
N VAL A 13 31.76 -5.76 -4.99
CA VAL A 13 31.78 -4.92 -3.78
C VAL A 13 32.16 -3.49 -4.16
N MET A 14 33.21 -3.32 -4.97
CA MET A 14 33.63 -2.00 -5.47
C MET A 14 32.56 -1.35 -6.33
N SER A 15 31.87 -2.13 -7.16
CA SER A 15 30.75 -1.65 -7.96
C SER A 15 29.59 -1.17 -7.10
N ARG A 16 29.24 -1.90 -6.04
CA ARG A 16 28.19 -1.48 -5.09
C ARG A 16 28.57 -0.22 -4.33
N VAL A 17 29.82 -0.10 -3.89
CA VAL A 17 30.32 1.11 -3.23
C VAL A 17 30.24 2.30 -4.18
N LEU A 18 30.70 2.14 -5.42
CA LEU A 18 30.66 3.21 -6.42
C LEU A 18 29.22 3.66 -6.72
N VAL A 19 28.29 2.70 -6.88
CA VAL A 19 26.86 3.00 -7.08
C VAL A 19 26.27 3.72 -5.86
N SER A 20 26.61 3.30 -4.64
CA SER A 20 26.14 3.96 -3.41
C SER A 20 26.60 5.41 -3.35
N VAL A 21 27.89 5.66 -3.62
CA VAL A 21 28.46 7.02 -3.64
C VAL A 21 27.79 7.87 -4.72
N ALA A 22 27.59 7.32 -5.93
CA ALA A 22 26.90 8.04 -7.00
C ALA A 22 25.45 8.42 -6.63
N ALA A 23 24.72 7.53 -5.95
CA ALA A 23 23.36 7.79 -5.49
C ALA A 23 23.32 8.89 -4.41
N GLU A 24 24.28 8.92 -3.49
CA GLU A 24 24.39 9.98 -2.48
C GLU A 24 24.69 11.34 -3.12
N VAL A 25 25.59 11.39 -4.09
CA VAL A 25 25.90 12.61 -4.86
C VAL A 25 24.66 13.08 -5.62
N ALA A 26 23.96 12.20 -6.33
CA ALA A 26 22.74 12.55 -7.06
C ALA A 26 21.66 13.12 -6.11
N ASN A 27 21.47 12.51 -4.95
CA ASN A 27 20.54 13.00 -3.92
C ASN A 27 20.96 14.35 -3.32
N GLY A 28 22.27 14.58 -3.17
CA GLY A 28 22.82 15.85 -2.72
C GLY A 28 22.58 16.96 -3.74
N VAL A 29 22.87 16.70 -5.01
CA VAL A 29 22.63 17.63 -6.12
C VAL A 29 21.14 17.93 -6.27
N GLN A 30 20.28 16.92 -6.21
CA GLN A 30 18.83 17.12 -6.27
C GLN A 30 18.37 18.05 -5.14
N ARG A 31 18.84 17.85 -3.90
CA ARG A 31 18.52 18.75 -2.78
C ARG A 31 19.05 20.17 -2.97
N ALA A 32 20.25 20.33 -3.53
CA ALA A 32 20.85 21.64 -3.76
C ALA A 32 20.16 22.42 -4.88
N VAL A 33 19.73 21.74 -5.95
CA VAL A 33 19.11 22.36 -7.13
C VAL A 33 17.62 22.61 -6.92
N VAL A 34 16.90 21.66 -6.33
CA VAL A 34 15.45 21.72 -6.17
C VAL A 34 15.07 22.43 -4.85
N GLY A 35 15.96 22.43 -3.86
CA GLY A 35 15.72 22.93 -2.51
C GLY A 35 15.19 21.83 -1.59
N SER A 36 15.60 21.86 -0.31
CA SER A 36 15.21 20.86 0.70
C SER A 36 13.70 20.68 0.83
N ASP A 37 12.96 21.77 0.60
CA ASP A 37 11.51 21.87 0.83
C ASP A 37 10.70 21.43 -0.40
N ASN A 38 11.36 21.25 -1.55
CA ASN A 38 10.73 20.79 -2.80
C ASN A 38 11.11 19.33 -3.14
N VAL A 39 12.00 18.71 -2.35
CA VAL A 39 12.22 17.26 -2.43
C VAL A 39 11.07 16.60 -1.68
N ARG A 40 10.13 15.98 -2.41
CA ARG A 40 8.99 15.24 -1.84
C ARG A 40 9.46 14.39 -0.67
N THR A 41 9.21 14.86 0.53
CA THR A 41 9.71 14.19 1.72
C THR A 41 8.94 12.89 1.87
N ALA A 42 9.55 11.86 2.46
CA ALA A 42 8.85 10.61 2.78
C ALA A 42 7.52 10.87 3.53
N ARG A 43 7.46 11.98 4.27
CA ARG A 43 6.28 12.49 4.96
C ARG A 43 5.16 12.94 4.03
N GLU A 44 5.46 13.67 2.96
CA GLU A 44 4.46 14.11 1.99
C GLU A 44 3.91 12.94 1.18
N ASN A 45 4.78 12.00 0.77
CA ASN A 45 4.34 10.76 0.12
C ASN A 45 3.43 9.92 1.03
N ALA A 46 3.76 9.84 2.33
CA ALA A 46 2.92 9.15 3.30
C ALA A 46 1.56 9.84 3.49
N TRP A 47 1.53 11.18 3.49
CA TRP A 47 0.30 11.94 3.60
C TRP A 47 -0.62 11.76 2.39
N ASP A 48 -0.07 11.79 1.17
CA ASP A 48 -0.81 11.52 -0.06
C ASP A 48 -1.39 10.10 -0.07
N ALA A 49 -0.63 9.11 0.40
CA ALA A 49 -1.10 7.74 0.54
C ALA A 49 -2.27 7.64 1.54
N ILE A 50 -2.17 8.31 2.69
CA ILE A 50 -3.26 8.36 3.69
C ILE A 50 -4.52 9.00 3.09
N GLN A 51 -4.38 10.08 2.33
CA GLN A 51 -5.51 10.76 1.70
C GLN A 51 -6.17 9.87 0.63
N ALA A 52 -5.38 9.15 -0.16
CA ALA A 52 -5.91 8.18 -1.11
C ALA A 52 -6.64 7.01 -0.41
N ASP A 53 -6.11 6.53 0.72
CA ASP A 53 -6.78 5.51 1.54
C ASP A 53 -8.12 5.99 2.10
N ARG A 54 -8.17 7.23 2.60
CA ARG A 54 -9.43 7.85 3.07
C ARG A 54 -10.45 7.98 1.94
N ALA A 55 -10.03 8.40 0.75
CA ALA A 55 -10.91 8.48 -0.41
C ALA A 55 -11.48 7.11 -0.80
N ARG A 56 -10.64 6.05 -0.80
CA ARG A 56 -11.10 4.68 -1.06
C ARG A 56 -12.07 4.18 0.03
N ALA A 57 -11.84 4.52 1.29
CA ALA A 57 -12.74 4.18 2.38
C ALA A 57 -14.11 4.86 2.23
N ALA A 58 -14.13 6.16 1.89
CA ALA A 58 -15.37 6.90 1.64
C ALA A 58 -16.17 6.29 0.47
N ALA A 59 -15.49 5.96 -0.63
CA ALA A 59 -16.12 5.30 -1.77
C ALA A 59 -16.74 3.94 -1.39
N ARG A 60 -16.05 3.13 -0.58
CA ARG A 60 -16.59 1.84 -0.09
C ARG A 60 -17.83 2.01 0.77
N VAL A 61 -17.85 3.02 1.64
CA VAL A 61 -19.02 3.33 2.49
C VAL A 61 -20.22 3.70 1.62
N GLU A 62 -20.02 4.52 0.59
CA GLU A 62 -21.11 4.91 -0.31
C GLU A 62 -21.65 3.72 -1.11
N THR A 63 -20.76 2.88 -1.64
CA THR A 63 -21.17 1.63 -2.31
C THR A 63 -21.94 0.72 -1.36
N ALA A 64 -21.48 0.55 -0.12
CA ALA A 64 -22.18 -0.27 0.87
C ALA A 64 -23.58 0.28 1.19
N ARG A 65 -23.73 1.61 1.27
CA ARG A 65 -25.02 2.28 1.45
C ARG A 65 -25.96 2.03 0.26
N ALA A 66 -25.45 2.18 -0.97
CA ALA A 66 -26.23 1.91 -2.18
C ALA A 66 -26.70 0.45 -2.24
N VAL A 67 -25.82 -0.51 -1.94
CA VAL A 67 -26.16 -1.94 -1.87
C VAL A 67 -27.22 -2.21 -0.79
N ALA A 68 -27.08 -1.62 0.40
CA ALA A 68 -28.07 -1.77 1.46
C ALA A 68 -29.45 -1.23 1.05
N ALA A 69 -29.50 -0.09 0.35
CA ALA A 69 -30.74 0.47 -0.18
C ALA A 69 -31.39 -0.43 -1.25
N MET A 70 -30.59 -1.04 -2.13
CA MET A 70 -31.08 -2.02 -3.11
C MET A 70 -31.64 -3.28 -2.44
N LEU A 71 -30.96 -3.80 -1.41
CA LEU A 71 -31.42 -4.96 -0.64
C LEU A 71 -32.70 -4.66 0.15
N ALA A 72 -32.82 -3.47 0.75
CA ALA A 72 -34.02 -3.05 1.46
C ALA A 72 -35.23 -2.86 0.52
N SER A 73 -34.97 -2.51 -0.74
CA SER A 73 -36.00 -2.36 -1.78
C SER A 73 -36.32 -3.68 -2.49
N ALA A 74 -35.59 -4.75 -2.21
CA ALA A 74 -35.84 -6.04 -2.82
C ALA A 74 -37.21 -6.57 -2.35
N PRO A 75 -38.09 -7.01 -3.28
CA PRO A 75 -39.38 -7.56 -2.89
C PRO A 75 -39.18 -8.76 -1.97
N ALA A 76 -39.99 -8.86 -0.92
CA ALA A 76 -40.00 -10.00 -0.01
C ALA A 76 -40.41 -11.26 -0.79
N GLY A 77 -39.43 -11.88 -1.45
CA GLY A 77 -39.58 -13.14 -2.16
C GLY A 77 -39.92 -14.23 -1.15
N ASN A 78 -41.23 -14.43 -0.96
CA ASN A 78 -41.90 -15.61 -0.42
C ASN A 78 -40.96 -16.59 0.30
N ARG A 79 -40.50 -16.23 1.51
CA ARG A 79 -40.11 -17.26 2.49
C ARG A 79 -41.41 -17.96 2.82
N ARG A 80 -41.75 -18.99 2.03
CA ARG A 80 -42.69 -20.04 2.42
C ARG A 80 -42.08 -20.67 3.65
N THR A 81 -42.40 -20.11 4.81
CA THR A 81 -42.42 -20.84 6.07
C THR A 81 -43.40 -21.98 5.84
N ALA A 82 -42.89 -23.10 5.34
CA ALA A 82 -43.65 -24.34 5.34
C ALA A 82 -44.00 -24.59 6.81
N PRO A 83 -45.30 -24.62 7.17
CA PRO A 83 -45.65 -25.02 8.51
C PRO A 83 -45.23 -26.49 8.63
N LEU A 84 -44.39 -26.79 9.62
CA LEU A 84 -44.21 -28.15 10.12
C LEU A 84 -45.52 -28.54 10.84
N THR A 85 -46.59 -28.70 10.08
CA THR A 85 -47.85 -29.25 10.59
C THR A 85 -47.69 -30.75 10.64
N GLY A 86 -47.58 -31.25 11.87
CA GLY A 86 -47.58 -32.68 12.14
C GLY A 86 -48.80 -33.36 11.56
N ALA A 87 -48.58 -34.55 11.01
CA ALA A 87 -49.61 -35.55 10.86
C ALA A 87 -49.23 -36.74 11.76
N ARG A 88 -49.85 -36.76 12.95
CA ARG A 88 -50.13 -37.98 13.69
C ARG A 88 -51.04 -38.86 12.82
N ARG A 89 -50.68 -40.11 12.57
CA ARG A 89 -51.30 -41.33 13.14
C ARG A 89 -50.68 -42.58 12.55
#